data_AF-A0A6J6U7Q0-F1
#
_entry.id   AF-A0A6J6U7Q0-F1
#
_cell.length_a   1.000
_cell.length_b   1.000
_cell.length_c   1.000
_cell.angle_alpha   90.00
_cell.angle_beta   90.00
_cell.angle_gamma   90.00
#
_symmetry.space_group_name_H-M   'P 1'
#
loop_
_entity.id
_entity.type
_entity.pdbx_description
1 polymer ?
#
loop_
_entity_poly.entity_id
_entity_poly.type
_entity_poly.pdbx_seq_one_letter_code
_entity_poly.pdbx_strand_id
1 'polypeptide(L)'
;MSPLLARLRKPWHFGVMLLAIAAVDLLRVHVWEPAGWANLLLAWLFFVALGMHLPRLRLVPRRLLAVGLMIALAAAVGLVIAGPYSAALISTDALPAISNLAPPTMVLVLAGIAQVMVLLLAWPGLIRLLARDRVWVPVALFSSRAMGMYLLHMLLLALCVGVVMTAGLRPIALSLGWWALHALVLAIIVGFAWVLTPALMKSGSGSAALVARLIPGGPAAKLRGGPVSLWLALTALAGLCLLMISESGLAAALHVRPVLGIPYLPVVAVVILMLVAALASKPARHDIRDGF
;
A
#
# COMPACT_ATOMS: atom_id res chain seq x y z
N MET A 1 2.28 -3.37 -25.33
CA MET A 1 2.48 -2.20 -24.44
C MET A 1 1.77 -1.01 -25.06
N SER A 2 0.90 -0.31 -24.32
CA SER A 2 0.15 0.81 -24.87
C SER A 2 1.07 1.99 -25.25
N PRO A 3 0.76 2.77 -26.30
CA PRO A 3 1.60 3.89 -26.76
C PRO A 3 1.81 4.99 -25.69
N LEU A 4 0.91 5.09 -24.72
CA LEU A 4 1.05 5.95 -23.53
C LEU A 4 2.25 5.56 -22.65
N LEU A 5 2.49 4.26 -22.45
CA LEU A 5 3.62 3.76 -21.64
C LEU A 5 4.96 3.97 -22.33
N ALA A 6 4.98 4.01 -23.67
CA ALA A 6 6.20 4.31 -24.42
C ALA A 6 6.67 5.75 -24.23
N ARG A 7 5.75 6.71 -24.02
CA ARG A 7 6.07 8.13 -23.79
C ARG A 7 6.76 8.35 -22.44
N LEU A 8 6.40 7.61 -21.40
CA LEU A 8 7.02 7.68 -20.06
C LEU A 8 8.50 7.24 -20.02
N ARG A 9 9.08 6.77 -21.15
CA ARG A 9 10.47 6.32 -21.23
C ARG A 9 11.49 7.44 -21.43
N LYS A 10 11.11 8.72 -21.50
CA LYS A 10 12.09 9.82 -21.56
C LYS A 10 12.51 10.25 -20.14
N PRO A 11 13.81 10.49 -19.86
CA PRO A 11 14.30 10.74 -18.51
C PRO A 11 13.87 12.10 -17.93
N TRP A 12 13.60 13.11 -18.77
CA TRP A 12 13.18 14.44 -18.30
C TRP A 12 11.84 14.42 -17.55
N HIS A 13 10.99 13.41 -17.75
CA HIS A 13 9.74 13.26 -17.03
C HIS A 13 9.94 13.19 -15.52
N PHE A 14 11.06 12.62 -15.04
CA PHE A 14 11.32 12.55 -13.59
C PHE A 14 11.48 13.94 -12.98
N GLY A 15 12.19 14.86 -13.63
CA GLY A 15 12.33 16.24 -13.17
C GLY A 15 10.98 16.96 -13.13
N VAL A 16 10.18 16.84 -14.19
CA VAL A 16 8.83 17.43 -14.26
C VAL A 16 7.91 16.87 -13.18
N MET A 17 7.95 15.56 -12.93
CA MET A 17 7.13 14.93 -11.90
C MET A 17 7.55 15.36 -10.49
N LEU A 18 8.86 15.47 -10.23
CA LEU A 18 9.35 16.01 -8.96
C LEU A 18 8.91 17.47 -8.78
N LEU A 19 9.02 18.31 -9.82
CA LEU A 19 8.53 19.69 -9.75
C LEU A 19 7.02 19.75 -9.49
N ALA A 20 6.23 18.88 -10.11
CA ALA A 20 4.80 18.79 -9.87
C ALA A 20 4.49 18.36 -8.42
N ILE A 21 5.23 17.38 -7.88
CA ILE A 21 5.09 16.94 -6.49
C ILE A 21 5.40 18.07 -5.52
N ALA A 22 6.48 18.83 -5.77
CA ALA A 22 6.85 20.00 -4.97
C ALA A 22 5.79 21.10 -5.05
N ALA A 23 5.22 21.35 -6.23
CA ALA A 23 4.15 22.35 -6.39
C ALA A 23 2.88 21.96 -5.62
N VAL A 24 2.51 20.68 -5.61
CA VAL A 24 1.38 20.17 -4.82
C VAL A 24 1.67 20.28 -3.32
N ASP A 25 2.90 20.00 -2.88
CA ASP A 25 3.30 20.19 -1.48
C ASP A 25 3.17 21.66 -1.07
N LEU A 26 3.64 22.60 -1.88
CA LEU A 26 3.50 24.03 -1.62
C LEU A 26 2.03 24.46 -1.58
N LEU A 27 1.21 23.94 -2.51
CA LEU A 27 -0.22 24.22 -2.55
C LEU A 27 -0.93 23.69 -1.29
N ARG A 28 -0.57 22.48 -0.84
CA ARG A 28 -1.05 21.87 0.40
C ARG A 28 -0.72 22.73 1.61
N VAL A 29 0.54 23.19 1.72
CA VAL A 29 1.04 23.90 2.89
C VAL A 29 0.50 25.34 2.96
N HIS A 30 0.34 26.01 1.83
CA HIS A 30 0.07 27.45 1.81
C HIS A 30 -1.34 27.87 1.36
N VAL A 31 -2.10 26.98 0.70
CA VAL A 31 -3.36 27.38 0.04
C VAL A 31 -4.52 26.45 0.36
N TRP A 32 -4.37 25.14 0.12
CA TRP A 32 -5.46 24.18 0.21
C TRP A 32 -4.93 22.81 0.62
N GLU A 33 -5.04 22.47 1.91
CA GLU A 33 -4.52 21.23 2.49
C GLU A 33 -4.94 19.95 1.71
N PRO A 34 -6.21 19.76 1.28
CA PRO A 34 -6.62 18.60 0.50
C PRO A 34 -5.91 18.42 -0.84
N ALA A 35 -5.27 19.47 -1.39
CA ALA A 35 -4.49 19.37 -2.62
C ALA A 35 -3.38 18.30 -2.53
N GLY A 36 -2.86 18.04 -1.32
CA GLY A 36 -1.81 17.06 -1.09
C GLY A 36 -2.13 15.67 -1.63
N TRP A 37 -3.40 15.28 -1.70
CA TRP A 37 -3.81 13.97 -2.22
C TRP A 37 -3.49 13.76 -3.70
N ALA A 38 -3.27 14.84 -4.48
CA ALA A 38 -2.75 14.73 -5.83
C ALA A 38 -1.35 14.05 -5.86
N ASN A 39 -0.55 14.20 -4.80
CA ASN A 39 0.74 13.54 -4.70
C ASN A 39 0.65 12.02 -4.58
N LEU A 40 -0.50 11.45 -4.18
CA LEU A 40 -0.70 10.01 -4.24
C LEU A 40 -0.54 9.49 -5.67
N LEU A 41 -1.20 10.14 -6.62
CA LEU A 41 -1.12 9.76 -8.03
C LEU A 41 0.25 10.09 -8.62
N LEU A 42 0.80 11.28 -8.32
CA LEU A 42 2.09 11.70 -8.86
C LEU A 42 3.24 10.82 -8.36
N ALA A 43 3.31 10.53 -7.07
CA ALA A 43 4.31 9.64 -6.49
C ALA A 43 4.16 8.22 -7.02
N TRP A 44 2.93 7.72 -7.14
CA TRP A 44 2.68 6.40 -7.75
C TRP A 44 3.17 6.33 -9.19
N LEU A 45 2.78 7.31 -10.03
CA LEU A 45 3.24 7.40 -11.42
C LEU A 45 4.77 7.51 -11.49
N PHE A 46 5.39 8.26 -10.57
CA PHE A 46 6.84 8.43 -10.51
C PHE A 46 7.53 7.08 -10.29
N PHE A 47 7.08 6.27 -9.34
CA PHE A 47 7.67 4.96 -9.09
C PHE A 47 7.34 3.93 -10.17
N VAL A 48 6.17 4.01 -10.81
CA VAL A 48 5.87 3.22 -12.02
C VAL A 48 6.85 3.56 -13.14
N ALA A 49 7.07 4.85 -13.41
CA ALA A 49 8.06 5.30 -14.39
C ALA A 49 9.46 4.81 -14.01
N LEU A 50 9.86 4.95 -12.73
CA LEU A 50 11.15 4.52 -12.23
C LEU A 50 11.38 3.02 -12.44
N GLY A 51 10.37 2.19 -12.15
CA GLY A 51 10.39 0.75 -12.38
C GLY A 51 10.60 0.39 -13.85
N MET A 52 9.97 1.12 -14.79
CA MET A 52 10.18 0.92 -16.23
C MET A 52 11.59 1.27 -16.70
N HIS A 53 12.29 2.17 -16.00
CA HIS A 53 13.68 2.54 -16.29
C HIS A 53 14.72 1.69 -15.56
N LEU A 54 14.29 0.79 -14.67
CA LEU A 54 15.19 -0.03 -13.85
C LEU A 54 16.26 -0.78 -14.66
N PRO A 55 15.98 -1.38 -15.83
CA PRO A 55 17.03 -2.03 -16.64
C PRO A 55 18.14 -1.06 -17.08
N ARG A 56 17.81 0.19 -17.38
CA ARG A 56 18.79 1.23 -17.74
C ARG A 56 19.55 1.71 -16.52
N LEU A 57 18.87 1.88 -15.39
CA LEU A 57 19.48 2.32 -14.14
C LEU A 57 20.52 1.32 -13.61
N ARG A 58 20.37 0.02 -13.92
CA ARG A 58 21.40 -1.01 -13.61
C ARG A 58 22.70 -0.83 -14.37
N LEU A 59 22.71 -0.11 -15.49
CA LEU A 59 23.91 0.17 -16.29
C LEU A 59 24.61 1.45 -15.85
N VAL A 60 24.00 2.24 -14.95
CA VAL A 60 24.57 3.50 -14.48
C VAL A 60 25.81 3.21 -13.62
N PRO A 61 26.91 3.97 -13.78
CA PRO A 61 28.11 3.81 -12.97
C PRO A 61 27.80 3.92 -11.47
N ARG A 62 28.39 3.03 -10.67
CA ARG A 62 28.19 2.98 -9.20
C ARG A 62 28.44 4.33 -8.52
N ARG A 63 29.42 5.10 -9.00
CA ARG A 63 29.73 6.45 -8.48
C ARG A 63 28.54 7.39 -8.66
N LEU A 64 27.88 7.37 -9.81
CA LEU A 64 26.73 8.24 -10.08
C LEU A 64 25.51 7.81 -9.27
N LEU A 65 25.30 6.51 -9.07
CA LEU A 65 24.26 5.99 -8.17
C LEU A 65 24.51 6.42 -6.71
N ALA A 66 25.76 6.37 -6.25
CA ALA A 66 26.13 6.82 -4.91
C ALA A 66 25.94 8.34 -4.73
N VAL A 67 26.34 9.15 -5.72
CA VAL A 67 26.08 10.59 -5.71
C VAL A 67 24.57 10.88 -5.71
N GLY A 68 23.80 10.20 -6.55
CA GLY A 68 22.34 10.34 -6.59
C GLY A 68 21.67 9.95 -5.27
N LEU A 69 22.13 8.87 -4.62
CA LEU A 69 21.71 8.48 -3.28
C LEU A 69 21.96 9.60 -2.25
N MET A 70 23.18 10.13 -2.22
CA MET A 70 23.55 11.19 -1.27
C MET A 70 22.74 12.47 -1.52
N ILE A 71 22.53 12.86 -2.78
CA ILE A 71 21.70 14.01 -3.14
C ILE A 71 20.26 13.82 -2.68
N ALA A 72 19.66 12.64 -2.95
CA ALA A 72 18.28 12.36 -2.56
C ALA A 72 18.10 12.37 -1.03
N LEU A 73 19.03 11.76 -0.29
CA LEU A 73 19.03 11.79 1.17
C LEU A 73 19.23 13.20 1.73
N ALA A 74 20.21 13.95 1.21
CA ALA A 74 20.48 15.32 1.65
C ALA A 74 19.30 16.24 1.36
N ALA A 75 18.63 16.09 0.22
CA ALA A 75 17.42 16.85 -0.11
C ALA A 75 16.25 16.49 0.82
N ALA A 76 16.03 15.20 1.09
CA ALA A 76 14.98 14.75 2.02
C ALA A 76 15.22 15.31 3.43
N VAL A 77 16.45 15.20 3.94
CA VAL A 77 16.85 15.73 5.25
C VAL A 77 16.75 17.25 5.27
N GLY A 78 17.18 17.94 4.20
CA GLY A 78 17.08 19.38 4.09
C GLY A 78 15.64 19.89 4.17
N LEU A 79 14.69 19.19 3.52
CA LEU A 79 13.26 19.51 3.62
C LEU A 79 12.72 19.28 5.04
N VAL A 80 13.12 18.20 5.72
CA VAL A 80 12.72 17.96 7.12
C VAL A 80 13.27 19.04 8.04
N ILE A 81 14.54 19.45 7.88
CA ILE A 81 15.16 20.50 8.69
C ILE A 81 14.53 21.86 8.43
N ALA A 82 14.24 22.19 7.17
CA ALA A 82 13.56 23.43 6.80
C ALA A 82 12.10 23.47 7.30
N GLY A 83 11.53 22.31 7.60
CA GLY A 83 10.10 22.17 7.88
C GLY A 83 9.23 22.38 6.63
N PRO A 84 7.91 22.16 6.71
CA PRO A 84 7.11 21.73 7.86
C PRO A 84 7.02 20.20 8.03
N TYR A 85 7.84 19.44 7.30
CA TYR A 85 7.74 17.98 7.20
C TYR A 85 8.25 17.25 8.44
N SER A 86 7.54 16.18 8.82
CA SER A 86 7.99 15.30 9.91
C SER A 86 9.26 14.54 9.54
N ALA A 87 10.11 14.26 10.54
CA ALA A 87 11.21 13.31 10.38
C ALA A 87 10.71 11.86 10.24
N ALA A 88 9.51 11.56 10.75
CA ALA A 88 8.88 10.27 10.52
C ALA A 88 8.30 10.22 9.10
N LEU A 89 8.70 9.21 8.33
CA LEU A 89 8.13 8.92 7.02
C LEU A 89 6.74 8.27 7.10
N ILE A 90 6.37 7.78 8.29
CA ILE A 90 5.04 7.25 8.61
C ILE A 90 4.29 8.25 9.49
N SER A 91 2.97 8.28 9.38
CA SER A 91 2.13 9.09 10.27
C SER A 91 2.27 8.59 11.70
N THR A 92 2.66 9.47 12.62
CA THR A 92 2.66 9.21 14.05
C THR A 92 2.10 10.43 14.78
N ASP A 93 1.25 10.19 15.78
CA ASP A 93 0.70 11.29 16.61
C ASP A 93 1.76 11.88 17.55
N ALA A 94 2.94 11.26 17.63
CA ALA A 94 4.04 11.67 18.49
C ALA A 94 4.80 12.92 17.99
N LEU A 95 4.63 13.30 16.73
CA LEU A 95 5.32 14.46 16.14
C LEU A 95 4.29 15.44 15.56
N PRO A 96 4.29 16.73 15.97
CA PRO A 96 3.31 17.73 15.52
C PRO A 96 3.52 18.22 14.07
N ALA A 97 4.40 17.57 13.32
CA ALA A 97 4.81 17.98 11.97
C ALA A 97 3.98 17.28 10.88
N ILE A 98 4.00 17.82 9.67
CA ILE A 98 3.19 17.32 8.55
C ILE A 98 3.61 15.89 8.20
N SER A 99 2.63 14.98 8.14
CA SER A 99 2.87 13.59 7.71
C SER A 99 3.31 13.53 6.24
N ASN A 100 4.35 12.73 6.02
CA ASN A 100 4.89 12.45 4.69
C ASN A 100 4.17 11.32 3.95
N LEU A 101 3.32 10.55 4.64
CA LEU A 101 2.66 9.37 4.08
C LEU A 101 1.24 9.65 3.59
N ALA A 102 0.50 10.46 4.33
CA ALA A 102 -0.91 10.69 4.10
C ALA A 102 -1.24 12.19 4.26
N PRO A 103 -1.30 12.96 3.15
CA PRO A 103 -0.86 12.60 1.79
C PRO A 103 0.66 12.46 1.60
N PRO A 104 1.12 11.73 0.55
CA PRO A 104 2.53 11.64 0.18
C PRO A 104 3.19 12.99 -0.06
N THR A 105 4.42 13.17 0.40
CA THR A 105 5.21 14.40 0.18
C THR A 105 6.45 14.16 -0.66
N MET A 106 7.11 15.25 -1.06
CA MET A 106 8.42 15.20 -1.70
C MET A 106 9.45 14.42 -0.86
N VAL A 107 9.42 14.55 0.47
CA VAL A 107 10.32 13.84 1.38
C VAL A 107 10.17 12.32 1.22
N LEU A 108 8.94 11.81 1.13
CA LEU A 108 8.68 10.38 0.92
C LEU A 108 9.23 9.91 -0.44
N VAL A 109 9.04 10.70 -1.49
CA VAL A 109 9.52 10.37 -2.83
C VAL A 109 11.04 10.33 -2.89
N LEU A 110 11.72 11.31 -2.28
CA LEU A 110 13.18 11.35 -2.19
C LEU A 110 13.74 10.18 -1.37
N ALA A 111 13.11 9.84 -0.25
CA ALA A 111 13.47 8.66 0.54
C ALA A 111 13.30 7.36 -0.27
N GLY A 112 12.23 7.23 -1.06
CA GLY A 112 12.03 6.09 -1.95
C GLY A 112 13.06 6.03 -3.09
N ILE A 113 13.45 7.17 -3.67
CA ILE A 113 14.56 7.23 -4.64
C ILE A 113 15.86 6.74 -3.99
N ALA A 114 16.17 7.21 -2.78
CA ALA A 114 17.34 6.76 -2.03
C ALA A 114 17.32 5.24 -1.82
N GLN A 115 16.19 4.66 -1.41
CA GLN A 115 16.03 3.21 -1.27
C GLN A 115 16.29 2.46 -2.58
N VAL A 116 15.78 2.96 -3.71
CA VAL A 116 16.04 2.38 -5.04
C VAL A 116 17.53 2.46 -5.41
N MET A 117 18.21 3.56 -5.11
CA MET A 117 19.65 3.70 -5.36
C MET A 117 20.47 2.73 -4.50
N VAL A 118 20.11 2.54 -3.22
CA VAL A 118 20.70 1.51 -2.35
C VAL A 118 20.54 0.12 -2.96
N LEU A 119 19.34 -0.22 -3.43
CA LEU A 119 19.07 -1.50 -4.08
C LEU A 119 19.89 -1.68 -5.36
N LEU A 120 20.03 -0.64 -6.18
CA LEU A 120 20.85 -0.68 -7.40
C LEU A 120 22.34 -0.86 -7.08
N LEU A 121 22.84 -0.20 -6.04
CA LEU A 121 24.22 -0.36 -5.57
C LEU A 121 24.48 -1.77 -5.02
N ALA A 122 23.51 -2.34 -4.31
CA ALA A 122 23.56 -3.70 -3.78
C ALA A 122 23.27 -4.78 -4.85
N TRP A 123 22.71 -4.39 -6.01
CA TRP A 123 22.18 -5.31 -7.02
C TRP A 123 23.14 -6.43 -7.43
N PRO A 124 24.42 -6.18 -7.78
CA PRO A 124 25.33 -7.25 -8.18
C PRO A 124 25.60 -8.24 -7.04
N GLY A 125 25.63 -7.77 -5.79
CA GLY A 125 25.79 -8.62 -4.61
C GLY A 125 24.56 -9.48 -4.36
N LEU A 126 23.37 -8.88 -4.45
CA LEU A 126 22.10 -9.58 -4.30
C LEU A 126 21.91 -10.68 -5.34
N ILE A 127 22.26 -10.42 -6.61
CA ILE A 127 22.18 -11.43 -7.68
C ILE A 127 23.12 -12.61 -7.39
N ARG A 128 24.36 -12.35 -6.97
CA ARG A 128 25.29 -13.44 -6.60
C ARG A 128 24.81 -14.23 -5.39
N LEU A 129 24.22 -13.56 -4.42
CA LEU A 129 23.69 -14.19 -3.22
C LEU A 129 22.48 -15.08 -3.55
N LEU A 130 21.56 -14.58 -4.37
CA LEU A 130 20.32 -15.24 -4.79
C LEU A 130 20.54 -16.28 -5.90
N ALA A 131 21.73 -16.37 -6.50
CA ALA A 131 22.07 -17.47 -7.40
C ALA A 131 22.20 -18.83 -6.69
N ARG A 132 22.21 -18.83 -5.35
CA ARG A 132 22.30 -20.05 -4.52
C ARG A 132 20.90 -20.51 -4.14
N ASP A 133 20.51 -21.73 -4.49
CA ASP A 133 19.18 -22.29 -4.19
C ASP A 133 18.81 -22.21 -2.71
N ARG A 134 19.78 -22.47 -1.81
CA ARG A 134 19.58 -22.36 -0.36
C ARG A 134 19.14 -20.96 0.11
N VAL A 135 19.42 -19.91 -0.66
CA VAL A 135 18.98 -18.53 -0.38
C VAL A 135 17.75 -18.17 -1.21
N TRP A 136 17.72 -18.57 -2.48
CA TRP A 136 16.61 -18.28 -3.39
C TRP A 136 15.30 -18.94 -2.96
N VAL A 137 15.33 -20.22 -2.60
CA VAL A 137 14.11 -21.00 -2.30
C VAL A 137 13.30 -20.38 -1.15
N PRO A 138 13.89 -20.03 0.02
CA PRO A 138 13.15 -19.32 1.06
C PRO A 138 12.56 -17.98 0.61
N VAL A 139 13.31 -17.21 -0.17
CA VAL A 139 12.86 -15.91 -0.70
C VAL A 139 11.70 -16.09 -1.68
N ALA A 140 11.77 -17.07 -2.58
CA ALA A 140 10.71 -17.38 -3.53
C ALA A 140 9.45 -17.89 -2.82
N LEU A 141 9.59 -18.75 -1.81
CA LEU A 141 8.49 -19.21 -0.97
C LEU A 141 7.82 -18.03 -0.25
N PHE A 142 8.61 -17.14 0.34
CA PHE A 142 8.07 -15.93 0.95
C PHE A 142 7.38 -15.03 -0.06
N SER A 143 8.00 -14.77 -1.21
CA SER A 143 7.42 -13.95 -2.27
C SER A 143 6.10 -14.52 -2.79
N SER A 144 5.96 -15.84 -2.88
CA SER A 144 4.71 -16.50 -3.30
C SER A 144 3.54 -16.27 -2.35
N ARG A 145 3.84 -15.96 -1.07
CA ARG A 145 2.85 -15.70 -0.02
C ARG A 145 2.74 -14.23 0.35
N ALA A 146 3.63 -13.38 -0.14
CA ALA A 146 3.75 -11.99 0.27
C ALA A 146 2.44 -11.21 0.13
N MET A 147 1.67 -11.43 -0.94
CA MET A 147 0.37 -10.77 -1.13
C MET A 147 -0.66 -11.19 -0.06
N GLY A 148 -0.76 -12.48 0.24
CA GLY A 148 -1.68 -12.95 1.28
C GLY A 148 -1.25 -12.49 2.68
N MET A 149 0.06 -12.49 2.96
CA MET A 149 0.60 -11.96 4.20
C MET A 149 0.33 -10.45 4.32
N TYR A 150 0.48 -9.69 3.23
CA TYR A 150 0.12 -8.28 3.16
C TYR A 150 -1.37 -8.04 3.40
N LEU A 151 -2.27 -8.92 3.00
CA LEU A 151 -3.69 -8.75 3.32
C LEU A 151 -3.98 -9.02 4.81
N LEU A 152 -3.27 -9.97 5.42
CA LEU A 152 -3.49 -10.37 6.81
C LEU A 152 -2.78 -9.51 7.83
N HIS A 153 -1.65 -8.87 7.48
CA HIS A 153 -0.79 -8.26 8.48
C HIS A 153 -1.50 -7.16 9.29
N MET A 154 -2.30 -6.30 8.65
CA MET A 154 -3.03 -5.24 9.35
C MET A 154 -4.09 -5.79 10.29
N LEU A 155 -4.79 -6.86 9.89
CA LEU A 155 -5.77 -7.53 10.75
C LEU A 155 -5.09 -8.14 11.98
N LEU A 156 -4.02 -8.90 11.77
CA LEU A 156 -3.27 -9.55 12.85
C LEU A 156 -2.62 -8.53 13.78
N LEU A 157 -2.08 -7.43 13.22
CA LEU A 157 -1.53 -6.33 14.00
C LEU A 157 -2.61 -5.69 14.87
N ALA A 158 -3.78 -5.37 14.31
CA ALA A 158 -4.89 -4.80 15.07
C ALA A 158 -5.33 -5.70 16.23
N LEU A 159 -5.41 -7.01 16.00
CA LEU A 159 -5.72 -7.99 17.05
C LEU A 159 -4.65 -8.02 18.14
N CYS A 160 -3.37 -8.09 17.76
CA CYS A 160 -2.26 -8.09 18.72
C CYS A 160 -2.23 -6.80 19.55
N VAL A 161 -2.38 -5.64 18.92
CA VAL A 161 -2.46 -4.34 19.60
C VAL A 161 -3.65 -4.31 20.55
N GLY A 162 -4.83 -4.78 20.11
CA GLY A 162 -6.01 -4.89 20.96
C GLY A 162 -5.74 -5.71 22.23
N VAL A 163 -5.11 -6.88 22.10
CA VAL A 163 -4.72 -7.73 23.24
C VAL A 163 -3.70 -7.05 24.15
N VAL A 164 -2.68 -6.40 23.59
CA VAL A 164 -1.66 -5.67 24.37
C VAL A 164 -2.31 -4.53 25.17
N MET A 165 -3.24 -3.80 24.56
CA MET A 165 -3.96 -2.70 25.21
C MET A 165 -4.90 -3.19 26.32
N THR A 166 -5.65 -4.27 26.10
CA THR A 166 -6.56 -4.83 27.11
C THR A 166 -5.82 -5.50 28.25
N ALA A 167 -4.65 -6.09 27.99
CA ALA A 167 -3.76 -6.64 29.01
C ALA A 167 -3.00 -5.53 29.79
N GLY A 168 -3.14 -4.26 29.43
CA GLY A 168 -2.48 -3.14 30.11
C GLY A 168 -0.97 -3.12 29.93
N LEU A 169 -0.42 -3.84 28.93
CA LEU A 169 1.01 -3.93 28.70
C LEU A 169 1.53 -2.62 28.10
N ARG A 170 2.29 -1.87 28.90
CA ARG A 170 2.90 -0.59 28.52
C ARG A 170 4.40 -0.58 28.83
N PRO A 171 5.21 -1.37 28.09
CA PRO A 171 6.64 -1.37 28.31
C PRO A 171 7.23 0.01 28.01
N ILE A 172 8.21 0.43 28.81
CA ILE A 172 8.92 1.69 28.63
C ILE A 172 9.58 1.70 27.24
N ALA A 173 9.41 2.78 26.47
CA ALA A 173 9.98 2.90 25.13
C ALA A 173 11.49 2.60 25.13
N LEU A 174 11.95 1.89 24.10
CA LEU A 174 13.35 1.46 23.91
C LEU A 174 13.92 0.52 24.99
N SER A 175 13.13 0.11 26.00
CA SER A 175 13.55 -0.91 26.96
C SER A 175 13.64 -2.31 26.34
N LEU A 176 14.33 -3.24 27.00
CA LEU A 176 14.37 -4.64 26.58
C LEU A 176 12.95 -5.23 26.49
N GLY A 177 12.07 -4.91 27.43
CA GLY A 177 10.68 -5.35 27.42
C GLY A 177 9.89 -4.82 26.22
N TRP A 178 10.18 -3.59 25.78
CA TRP A 178 9.60 -3.01 24.58
C TRP A 178 10.04 -3.77 23.33
N TRP A 179 11.35 -4.04 23.18
CA TRP A 179 11.88 -4.81 22.06
C TRP A 179 11.36 -6.25 22.05
N ALA A 180 11.33 -6.92 23.21
CA ALA A 180 10.82 -8.27 23.36
C ALA A 180 9.33 -8.36 22.96
N LEU A 181 8.51 -7.39 23.40
CA LEU A 181 7.10 -7.34 23.02
C LEU A 181 6.93 -7.15 21.51
N HIS A 182 7.65 -6.21 20.89
CA HIS A 182 7.55 -5.98 19.45
C HIS A 182 8.06 -7.17 18.63
N ALA A 183 9.13 -7.83 19.07
CA ALA A 183 9.64 -9.05 18.45
C ALA A 183 8.63 -10.19 18.54
N LEU A 184 7.97 -10.36 19.69
CA LEU A 184 6.90 -11.35 19.88
C LEU A 184 5.70 -11.06 18.97
N VAL A 185 5.22 -9.82 18.95
CA VAL A 185 4.12 -9.39 18.07
C VAL A 185 4.47 -9.63 16.60
N LEU A 186 5.69 -9.27 16.18
CA LEU A 186 6.17 -9.52 14.82
C LEU A 186 6.19 -11.02 14.49
N ALA A 187 6.69 -11.85 15.40
CA ALA A 187 6.72 -13.30 15.23
C ALA A 187 5.31 -13.89 15.09
N ILE A 188 4.35 -13.43 15.91
CA ILE A 188 2.94 -13.82 15.81
C ILE A 188 2.37 -13.41 14.46
N ILE A 189 2.50 -12.14 14.06
CA ILE A 189 1.95 -11.64 12.80
C ILE A 189 2.52 -12.43 11.61
N VAL A 190 3.84 -12.57 11.53
CA VAL A 190 4.51 -13.28 10.43
C VAL A 190 4.15 -14.77 10.44
N GLY A 191 4.15 -15.41 11.61
CA GLY A 191 3.85 -16.83 11.76
C GLY A 191 2.41 -17.16 11.38
N PHE A 192 1.43 -16.43 11.92
CA PHE A 192 0.02 -16.63 11.57
C PHE A 192 -0.25 -16.27 10.11
N ALA A 193 0.29 -15.16 9.61
CA ALA A 193 0.14 -14.80 8.21
C ALA A 193 0.69 -15.88 7.27
N TRP A 194 1.84 -16.47 7.62
CA TRP A 194 2.46 -17.55 6.86
C TRP A 194 1.57 -18.81 6.79
N VAL A 195 1.01 -19.22 7.93
CA VAL A 195 0.15 -20.42 8.05
C VAL A 195 -1.21 -20.23 7.40
N LEU A 196 -1.82 -19.06 7.57
CA LEU A 196 -3.18 -18.77 7.08
C LEU A 196 -3.23 -18.47 5.58
N THR A 197 -2.18 -17.88 5.00
CA THR A 197 -2.17 -17.48 3.59
C THR A 197 -2.53 -18.62 2.62
N PRO A 198 -1.91 -19.83 2.68
CA PRO A 198 -2.28 -20.94 1.81
C PRO A 198 -3.74 -21.37 1.93
N ALA A 199 -4.29 -21.40 3.15
CA ALA A 199 -5.68 -21.80 3.39
C ALA A 199 -6.66 -20.78 2.81
N LEU A 200 -6.38 -19.48 2.96
CA LEU A 200 -7.21 -18.41 2.41
C LEU A 200 -7.10 -18.30 0.90
N MET A 201 -5.92 -18.49 0.32
CA MET A 201 -5.74 -18.51 -1.14
C MET A 201 -6.46 -19.70 -1.79
N LYS A 202 -6.46 -20.87 -1.13
CA LYS A 202 -7.30 -22.01 -1.55
C LYS A 202 -8.79 -21.74 -1.38
N SER A 203 -9.18 -20.99 -0.35
CA SER A 203 -10.57 -20.62 -0.02
C SER A 203 -11.10 -19.37 -0.73
N GLY A 204 -10.30 -18.73 -1.61
CA GLY A 204 -10.78 -17.62 -2.46
C GLY A 204 -11.97 -18.02 -3.35
N SER A 205 -12.12 -19.30 -3.65
CA SER A 205 -13.33 -19.88 -4.28
C SER A 205 -14.52 -20.02 -3.32
N GLY A 206 -14.27 -20.28 -2.03
CA GLY A 206 -15.28 -20.51 -0.99
C GLY A 206 -15.84 -19.24 -0.35
N SER A 207 -15.03 -18.19 -0.21
CA SER A 207 -15.48 -16.88 0.31
C SER A 207 -16.36 -16.15 -0.71
N ALA A 208 -16.04 -16.27 -2.01
CA ALA A 208 -16.95 -15.90 -3.10
C ALA A 208 -18.29 -16.64 -3.02
N ALA A 209 -18.27 -17.94 -2.68
CA ALA A 209 -19.48 -18.75 -2.53
C ALA A 209 -20.29 -18.41 -1.27
N LEU A 210 -19.64 -18.08 -0.16
CA LEU A 210 -20.29 -17.65 1.09
C LEU A 210 -20.99 -16.30 0.91
N VAL A 211 -20.34 -15.33 0.27
CA VAL A 211 -20.95 -14.03 -0.06
C VAL A 211 -22.09 -14.19 -1.05
N ALA A 212 -21.95 -15.07 -2.05
CA ALA A 212 -23.04 -15.40 -2.98
C ALA A 212 -24.24 -16.11 -2.30
N ARG A 213 -24.00 -16.85 -1.21
CA ARG A 213 -25.07 -17.47 -0.39
C ARG A 213 -25.79 -16.47 0.50
N LEU A 214 -25.07 -15.47 1.02
CA LEU A 214 -25.63 -14.42 1.88
C LEU A 214 -26.45 -13.38 1.11
N ILE A 215 -26.24 -13.27 -0.21
CA ILE A 215 -27.02 -12.39 -1.10
C ILE A 215 -27.63 -13.23 -2.24
N PRO A 216 -28.67 -14.03 -1.96
CA PRO A 216 -29.32 -14.84 -2.99
C PRO A 216 -30.13 -13.94 -3.94
N GLY A 217 -29.90 -14.06 -5.25
CA GLY A 217 -30.89 -13.74 -6.29
C GLY A 217 -31.25 -12.27 -6.58
N GLY A 218 -30.50 -11.28 -6.09
CA GLY A 218 -30.76 -9.87 -6.38
C GLY A 218 -30.36 -9.40 -7.80
N PRO A 219 -30.70 -8.13 -8.19
CA PRO A 219 -30.40 -7.52 -9.52
C PRO A 219 -28.92 -7.53 -9.96
N ALA A 220 -28.03 -7.98 -9.08
CA ALA A 220 -26.61 -8.27 -9.28
C ALA A 220 -26.31 -9.17 -10.49
N ALA A 221 -27.19 -10.13 -10.84
CA ALA A 221 -26.99 -11.00 -11.99
C ALA A 221 -27.05 -10.26 -13.34
N LYS A 222 -27.95 -9.26 -13.47
CA LYS A 222 -28.05 -8.40 -14.67
C LYS A 222 -26.87 -7.43 -14.78
N LEU A 223 -26.37 -6.93 -13.65
CA LEU A 223 -25.25 -5.97 -13.60
C LEU A 223 -23.89 -6.60 -13.96
N ARG A 224 -23.73 -7.94 -13.83
CA ARG A 224 -22.47 -8.62 -14.20
C ARG A 224 -22.15 -8.60 -15.69
N GLY A 225 -23.18 -8.61 -16.54
CA GLY A 225 -23.05 -8.40 -17.99
C GLY A 225 -22.96 -6.93 -18.37
N GLY A 226 -22.84 -6.03 -17.40
CA GLY A 226 -22.77 -4.59 -17.63
C GLY A 226 -21.51 -4.17 -18.40
N PRO A 227 -21.55 -2.98 -19.01
CA PRO A 227 -20.42 -2.47 -19.80
C PRO A 227 -19.16 -2.32 -18.94
N VAL A 228 -17.99 -2.37 -19.57
CA VAL A 228 -16.68 -2.20 -18.90
C VAL A 228 -16.62 -0.91 -18.07
N SER A 229 -17.32 0.15 -18.50
CA SER A 229 -17.45 1.42 -17.76
C SER A 229 -18.09 1.27 -16.37
N LEU A 230 -19.08 0.37 -16.21
CA LEU A 230 -19.68 0.09 -14.91
C LEU A 230 -18.65 -0.54 -13.97
N TRP A 231 -17.90 -1.51 -14.46
CA TRP A 231 -16.86 -2.17 -13.66
C TRP A 231 -15.71 -1.23 -13.30
N LEU A 232 -15.31 -0.34 -14.21
CA LEU A 232 -14.36 0.72 -13.92
C LEU A 232 -14.88 1.67 -12.84
N ALA A 233 -16.16 2.08 -12.91
CA ALA A 233 -16.77 2.94 -11.90
C ALA A 233 -16.87 2.26 -10.53
N LEU A 234 -17.28 1.00 -10.47
CA LEU A 234 -17.34 0.23 -9.22
C LEU A 234 -15.94 0.03 -8.60
N THR A 235 -14.93 -0.21 -9.44
CA THR A 235 -13.53 -0.32 -8.98
C THR A 235 -13.00 1.01 -8.45
N ALA A 236 -13.30 2.12 -9.13
CA ALA A 236 -12.94 3.45 -8.68
C ALA A 236 -13.63 3.80 -7.35
N LEU A 237 -14.92 3.48 -7.22
CA LEU A 237 -15.69 3.67 -5.98
C LEU A 237 -15.13 2.84 -4.82
N ALA A 238 -14.78 1.58 -5.07
CA ALA A 238 -14.14 0.73 -4.07
C ALA A 238 -12.77 1.29 -3.64
N GLY A 239 -11.97 1.77 -4.59
CA GLY A 239 -10.70 2.46 -4.30
C GLY A 239 -10.90 3.71 -3.44
N LEU A 240 -11.91 4.53 -3.76
CA LEU A 240 -12.25 5.72 -2.96
C LEU A 240 -12.69 5.35 -1.54
N CYS A 241 -13.54 4.33 -1.40
CA CYS A 241 -13.98 3.84 -0.09
C CYS A 241 -12.80 3.36 0.76
N LEU A 242 -11.85 2.62 0.19
CA LEU A 242 -10.64 2.17 0.88
C LEU A 242 -9.76 3.35 1.31
N LEU A 243 -9.60 4.35 0.44
CA LEU A 243 -8.85 5.57 0.75
C LEU A 243 -9.46 6.31 1.95
N MET A 244 -10.80 6.43 1.96
CA MET A 244 -11.54 7.09 3.03
C MET A 244 -11.44 6.36 4.37
N ILE A 245 -11.52 5.02 4.35
CA ILE A 245 -11.30 4.18 5.54
C ILE A 245 -9.85 4.30 6.03
N SER A 246 -8.88 4.34 5.11
CA SER A 246 -7.46 4.43 5.47
C SER A 246 -7.11 5.72 6.19
N GLU A 247 -7.80 6.81 5.90
CA GLU A 247 -7.57 8.11 6.55
C GLU A 247 -8.30 8.20 7.90
N SER A 248 -9.57 7.80 7.93
CA SER A 248 -10.42 7.96 9.12
C SER A 248 -10.28 6.83 10.15
N GLY A 249 -9.79 5.66 9.73
CA GLY A 249 -9.81 4.42 10.51
C GLY A 249 -11.24 3.89 10.72
N LEU A 250 -11.34 2.76 11.45
CA LEU A 250 -12.64 2.14 11.80
C LEU A 250 -13.04 2.38 13.27
N ALA A 251 -12.19 3.03 14.06
CA ALA A 251 -12.42 3.22 15.51
C ALA A 251 -13.69 4.03 15.82
N ALA A 252 -14.16 4.85 14.88
CA ALA A 252 -15.38 5.65 15.00
C ALA A 252 -16.33 5.42 13.80
N ALA A 253 -16.55 4.16 13.43
CA ALA A 253 -17.23 3.81 12.17
C ALA A 253 -18.67 4.35 12.00
N LEU A 254 -19.32 4.74 13.09
CA LEU A 254 -20.67 5.31 13.13
C LEU A 254 -20.70 6.85 13.22
N HIS A 255 -19.55 7.51 13.23
CA HIS A 255 -19.46 8.97 13.23
C HIS A 255 -19.10 9.51 11.86
N VAL A 256 -19.82 10.53 11.40
CA VAL A 256 -19.51 11.24 10.15
C VAL A 256 -18.18 11.95 10.31
N ARG A 257 -17.25 11.69 9.40
CA ARG A 257 -15.94 12.35 9.34
C ARG A 257 -15.79 13.08 8.02
N PRO A 258 -15.31 14.33 8.04
CA PRO A 258 -14.90 14.99 6.81
C PRO A 258 -13.59 14.35 6.34
N VAL A 259 -13.63 13.74 5.17
CA VAL A 259 -12.46 13.13 4.52
C VAL A 259 -12.40 13.69 3.11
N LEU A 260 -11.27 14.30 2.72
CA LEU A 260 -11.17 15.13 1.50
C LEU A 260 -12.19 16.30 1.43
N GLY A 261 -12.68 16.79 2.57
CA GLY A 261 -13.76 17.79 2.61
C GLY A 261 -15.16 17.23 2.30
N ILE A 262 -15.31 15.92 2.16
CA ILE A 262 -16.59 15.24 1.92
C ILE A 262 -17.01 14.54 3.22
N PRO A 263 -18.25 14.77 3.73
CA PRO A 263 -18.75 14.04 4.88
C PRO A 263 -18.94 12.57 4.50
N TYR A 264 -18.33 11.69 5.29
CA TYR A 264 -18.30 10.26 5.01
C TYR A 264 -18.50 9.45 6.30
N LEU A 265 -19.19 8.32 6.17
CA LEU A 265 -19.44 7.39 7.26
C LEU A 265 -18.71 6.06 7.00
N PRO A 266 -17.75 5.65 7.86
CA PRO A 266 -16.95 4.46 7.59
C PRO A 266 -17.74 3.18 7.37
N VAL A 267 -18.85 3.01 8.09
CA VAL A 267 -19.74 1.86 7.91
C VAL A 267 -20.35 1.80 6.50
N VAL A 268 -20.64 2.94 5.87
CA VAL A 268 -21.24 3.01 4.53
C VAL A 268 -20.24 2.58 3.47
N ALA A 269 -18.97 2.98 3.57
CA ALA A 269 -17.94 2.44 2.66
C ALA A 269 -17.79 0.93 2.80
N VAL A 270 -17.82 0.41 4.03
CA VAL A 270 -17.69 -1.04 4.25
C VAL A 270 -18.84 -1.78 3.57
N VAL A 271 -20.07 -1.27 3.69
CA VAL A 271 -21.24 -1.82 2.98
C VAL A 271 -21.06 -1.74 1.47
N ILE A 272 -20.64 -0.60 0.93
CA ILE A 272 -20.36 -0.42 -0.52
C ILE A 272 -19.30 -1.43 -0.99
N LEU A 273 -18.22 -1.61 -0.24
CA LEU A 273 -17.16 -2.56 -0.55
C LEU A 273 -17.67 -4.01 -0.55
N MET A 274 -18.50 -4.39 0.43
CA MET A 274 -19.14 -5.71 0.48
C MET A 274 -20.06 -5.94 -0.72
N LEU A 275 -20.84 -4.94 -1.13
CA LEU A 275 -21.72 -5.02 -2.30
C LEU A 275 -20.92 -5.16 -3.60
N VAL A 276 -19.84 -4.38 -3.78
CA VAL A 276 -18.94 -4.48 -4.94
C VAL A 276 -18.29 -5.87 -5.00
N ALA A 277 -17.81 -6.39 -3.86
CA ALA A 277 -17.22 -7.72 -3.78
C ALA A 277 -18.24 -8.83 -4.11
N ALA A 278 -19.46 -8.71 -3.63
CA ALA A 278 -20.54 -9.64 -3.95
C ALA A 278 -20.88 -9.64 -5.45
N LEU A 279 -20.92 -8.46 -6.07
CA LEU A 279 -21.13 -8.33 -7.51
C LEU A 279 -20.01 -9.01 -8.31
N ALA A 280 -18.75 -8.88 -7.87
CA ALA A 280 -17.56 -9.43 -8.55
C ALA A 280 -17.39 -10.95 -8.38
N SER A 281 -17.95 -11.56 -7.33
CA SER A 281 -17.83 -12.99 -7.06
C SER A 281 -18.57 -13.86 -8.10
N LYS A 282 -17.88 -14.80 -8.78
CA LYS A 282 -18.55 -15.79 -9.66
C LYS A 282 -19.33 -16.82 -8.82
N PRO A 283 -20.54 -17.24 -9.21
CA PRO A 283 -21.19 -18.37 -8.55
C PRO A 283 -20.36 -19.63 -8.82
N ALA A 284 -20.17 -20.47 -7.80
CA ALA A 284 -19.66 -21.82 -8.00
C ALA A 284 -20.61 -22.55 -8.95
N ARG A 285 -20.10 -23.00 -10.11
CA ARG A 285 -20.85 -23.94 -10.95
C ARG A 285 -20.92 -25.26 -10.17
N HIS A 286 -22.08 -25.54 -9.58
CA HIS A 286 -22.42 -26.91 -9.22
C HIS A 286 -22.70 -27.64 -10.54
N ASP A 287 -21.65 -28.25 -11.11
CA ASP A 287 -21.83 -29.29 -12.12
C ASP A 287 -22.26 -30.55 -11.36
N ILE A 288 -23.54 -30.60 -10.98
CA ILE A 288 -24.19 -31.84 -10.62
C ILE A 288 -24.35 -32.57 -11.94
N ARG A 289 -23.37 -33.42 -12.25
CA ARG A 289 -23.55 -34.48 -13.23
C ARG A 289 -24.67 -35.36 -12.70
N ASP A 290 -25.85 -35.17 -13.25
CA ASP A 290 -26.94 -36.14 -13.18
C ASP A 290 -26.43 -37.43 -13.81
N GLY A 291 -26.08 -38.37 -12.95
CA GLY A 291 -26.09 -39.78 -13.29
C GLY A 291 -27.51 -40.27 -13.16
N PHE A 292 -28.17 -40.47 -14.30
CA PHE A 292 -29.06 -41.60 -14.58
C PHE A 292 -29.01 -41.88 -16.07
#